data_AF-A0A7S4J2Y2-F1
#
_entry.id   AF-A0A7S4J2Y2-F1
#
_cell.length_a   1.000
_cell.length_b   1.000
_cell.length_c   1.000
_cell.angle_alpha   90.00
_cell.angle_beta   90.00
_cell.angle_gamma   90.00
#
_symmetry.space_group_name_H-M   'P 1'
#
loop_
_entity.id
_entity.type
_entity.pdbx_description
1 polymer ?
#
loop_
_entity_poly.entity_id
_entity_poly.type
_entity_poly.pdbx_seq_one_letter_code
_entity_poly.pdbx_strand_id
1 'polypeptide(L)'
;MNKYPSADDRSRCCDNQHAEVPASGDAAAAEGCEMHPVARRAPATEDEIKSELAELGVDVLEPESKREESMARALEAFSSFVLEEGRERCRAILERHAGDSVGELQGGSDEHAIYRAVIADDEDGVTSELLREFGAYGNVLTVDKLRQYMLGMCDRRSRLRGGPKYRELGNVMFILAFGPTNGQVRHIDQMEPNIQICLYMSRNCASTIVYELDGPQITSTSDLVDDWTRTSPVPELIRSIMLENGETSLRSKRHTKYFAFWESLNAHLDCFGQLYRPVSRQLSLQTDPGTTFLAGGNGVHAGPPTVGPRMFAFAIGIPEEDESGDNDGELQYNPVTLHLDLCCILFSIMEIEHSERADEHLEAKRFLICILFTLAREYPKETYARLISDDRHEIREWLGNVVKSLGNTKELDALMQEAIDSESMFYSPDVGSSKKRRAKKKKGRRNAAK
;
A
#
# COMPACT_ATOMS: atom_id res chain seq x y z
N MET A 1 -18.19 8.07 -1.75
CA MET A 1 -18.68 9.07 -0.79
C MET A 1 -18.79 8.48 0.61
N ASN A 2 -17.72 8.53 1.40
CA ASN A 2 -17.79 8.35 2.85
C ASN A 2 -16.81 9.33 3.49
N LYS A 3 -17.36 10.19 4.35
CA LYS A 3 -16.66 11.23 5.09
C LYS A 3 -16.03 10.62 6.35
N TYR A 4 -14.76 10.90 6.60
CA TYR A 4 -14.07 10.61 7.86
C TYR A 4 -14.68 11.40 9.02
N PRO A 5 -14.85 10.82 10.23
CA PRO A 5 -15.06 11.60 11.44
C PRO A 5 -13.76 11.82 12.25
N SER A 6 -13.66 13.04 12.74
CA SER A 6 -12.66 13.66 13.63
C SER A 6 -12.33 12.86 14.89
N ALA A 7 -11.04 12.83 15.24
CA ALA A 7 -10.53 12.33 16.51
C ALA A 7 -10.61 13.41 17.59
N ASP A 8 -11.17 13.06 18.75
CA ASP A 8 -10.95 13.78 20.01
C ASP A 8 -11.01 12.79 21.17
N ASP A 9 -10.28 13.11 22.24
CA ASP A 9 -10.11 12.41 23.50
C ASP A 9 -9.22 11.14 23.52
N ARG A 10 -8.01 11.29 24.08
CA ARG A 10 -7.72 10.77 25.44
C ARG A 10 -6.36 11.20 25.99
N SER A 11 -6.43 11.86 27.14
CA SER A 11 -5.31 12.16 28.02
C SER A 11 -5.02 11.01 29.01
N ARG A 12 -3.74 10.93 29.41
CA ARG A 12 -3.18 10.59 30.74
C ARG A 12 -2.89 9.13 31.14
N CYS A 13 -1.63 9.01 31.58
CA CYS A 13 -1.05 8.21 32.67
C CYS A 13 -0.78 6.71 32.41
N CYS A 14 0.49 6.28 32.45
CA CYS A 14 1.21 5.94 33.69
C CYS A 14 2.70 5.65 33.44
N ASP A 15 3.52 6.10 34.39
CA ASP A 15 4.95 5.81 34.57
C ASP A 15 5.22 4.37 35.01
N ASN A 16 6.52 4.00 34.91
CA ASN A 16 7.24 2.94 35.64
C ASN A 16 7.03 1.51 35.12
N GLN A 17 8.03 0.62 35.03
CA GLN A 17 9.34 0.57 35.66
C GLN A 17 10.24 -0.44 34.91
N HIS A 18 11.55 -0.19 34.91
CA HIS A 18 12.60 -1.14 34.58
C HIS A 18 12.53 -2.43 35.41
N ALA A 19 12.70 -3.59 34.75
CA ALA A 19 13.19 -4.80 35.39
C ALA A 19 14.02 -5.60 34.38
N GLU A 20 15.33 -5.67 34.65
CA GLU A 20 16.29 -6.56 33.99
C GLU A 20 16.27 -7.97 34.61
N VAL A 21 16.95 -8.90 33.91
CA VAL A 21 17.63 -10.14 34.39
C VAL A 21 16.80 -11.45 34.30
N PRO A 22 17.37 -12.66 34.01
CA PRO A 22 18.58 -13.09 33.28
C PRO A 22 18.33 -14.22 32.23
N ALA A 23 19.44 -14.63 31.63
CA ALA A 23 19.68 -15.67 30.63
C ALA A 23 19.40 -17.15 30.99
N SER A 24 19.47 -17.96 29.93
CA SER A 24 19.85 -19.39 29.83
C SER A 24 18.74 -20.45 29.93
N GLY A 25 18.72 -21.34 28.93
CA GLY A 25 17.91 -22.55 28.91
C GLY A 25 17.74 -23.11 27.49
N ASP A 26 18.44 -24.19 27.21
CA ASP A 26 18.53 -24.94 25.95
C ASP A 26 17.19 -25.15 25.20
N ALA A 27 17.21 -24.88 23.90
CA ALA A 27 16.15 -25.29 22.96
C ALA A 27 16.73 -26.22 21.90
N ALA A 28 16.20 -27.45 21.91
CA ALA A 28 16.49 -28.51 20.97
C ALA A 28 16.09 -28.14 19.53
N ALA A 29 16.80 -28.76 18.59
CA ALA A 29 16.76 -28.56 17.15
C ALA A 29 15.35 -28.42 16.56
N ALA A 30 15.09 -27.25 15.97
CA ALA A 30 14.13 -27.09 14.90
C ALA A 30 14.94 -27.18 13.58
N GLU A 31 14.65 -28.19 12.76
CA GLU A 31 15.17 -28.31 11.41
C GLU A 31 14.66 -27.12 10.59
N GLY A 32 15.55 -26.14 10.42
CA GLY A 32 15.32 -24.97 9.60
C GLY A 32 15.31 -25.36 8.13
N CYS A 33 14.28 -24.90 7.43
CA CYS A 33 14.31 -24.76 5.98
C CYS A 33 15.46 -23.79 5.64
N GLU A 34 16.62 -24.32 5.26
CA GLU A 34 17.76 -23.53 4.81
C GLU A 34 17.37 -22.83 3.50
N MET A 35 16.96 -21.57 3.61
CA MET A 35 16.90 -20.66 2.49
C MET A 35 18.30 -20.57 1.89
N HIS A 36 18.51 -21.15 0.71
CA HIS A 36 19.76 -21.04 -0.02
C HIS A 36 20.19 -19.57 -0.09
N PRO A 37 21.43 -19.22 0.29
CA PRO A 37 21.89 -17.84 0.23
C PRO A 37 21.89 -17.40 -1.23
N VAL A 38 20.94 -16.53 -1.58
CA VAL A 38 20.94 -15.80 -2.85
C VAL A 38 22.29 -15.11 -2.94
N ALA A 39 23.07 -15.45 -3.97
CA ALA A 39 24.38 -14.85 -4.19
C ALA A 39 24.21 -13.33 -4.21
N ARG A 40 24.83 -12.63 -3.24
CA ARG A 40 24.77 -11.17 -3.17
C ARG A 40 25.45 -10.60 -4.41
N ARG A 41 24.65 -10.19 -5.38
CA ARG A 41 25.09 -9.44 -6.55
C ARG A 41 25.78 -8.16 -6.08
N ALA A 42 26.82 -7.72 -6.79
CA ALA A 42 27.49 -6.46 -6.48
C ALA A 42 26.47 -5.30 -6.51
N PRO A 43 26.66 -4.24 -5.70
CA PRO A 43 25.79 -3.07 -5.75
C PRO A 43 25.80 -2.49 -7.16
N ALA A 44 24.61 -2.25 -7.69
CA ALA A 44 24.41 -1.73 -9.03
C ALA A 44 24.91 -0.29 -9.12
N THR A 45 25.49 0.06 -10.26
CA THR A 45 25.74 1.45 -10.64
C THR A 45 24.43 2.17 -10.93
N GLU A 46 24.44 3.51 -10.86
CA GLU A 46 23.27 4.33 -11.18
C GLU A 46 22.76 4.09 -12.62
N ASP A 47 23.67 3.96 -13.59
CA ASP A 47 23.32 3.67 -14.99
C ASP A 47 22.66 2.30 -15.16
N GLU A 48 23.14 1.28 -14.42
CA GLU A 48 22.50 -0.04 -14.40
C GLU A 48 21.09 0.06 -13.81
N ILE A 49 20.90 0.79 -12.71
CA ILE A 49 19.57 1.00 -12.13
C ILE A 49 18.64 1.73 -13.11
N LYS A 50 19.11 2.81 -13.75
CA LYS A 50 18.33 3.55 -14.75
C LYS A 50 17.94 2.66 -15.94
N SER A 51 18.85 1.80 -16.41
CA SER A 51 18.57 0.84 -17.49
C SER A 51 17.51 -0.18 -17.07
N GLU A 52 17.63 -0.76 -15.89
CA GLU A 52 16.67 -1.75 -15.38
C GLU A 52 15.29 -1.13 -15.12
N LEU A 53 15.25 0.09 -14.58
CA LEU A 53 14.00 0.86 -14.46
C LEU A 53 13.35 1.07 -15.84
N ALA A 54 14.14 1.42 -16.87
CA ALA A 54 13.61 1.62 -18.21
C ALA A 54 13.01 0.33 -18.81
N GLU A 55 13.61 -0.83 -18.54
CA GLU A 55 13.08 -2.15 -18.92
C GLU A 55 11.76 -2.46 -18.22
N LEU A 56 11.61 -2.05 -16.96
CA LEU A 56 10.36 -2.13 -16.19
C LEU A 56 9.32 -1.07 -16.57
N GLY A 57 9.57 -0.29 -17.64
CA GLY A 57 8.62 0.73 -18.09
C GLY A 57 8.66 2.02 -17.26
N VAL A 58 9.73 2.25 -16.50
CA VAL A 58 9.91 3.39 -15.61
C VAL A 58 11.00 4.32 -16.17
N ASP A 59 10.65 5.59 -16.39
CA ASP A 59 11.60 6.58 -16.90
C ASP A 59 12.01 7.57 -15.81
N VAL A 60 13.31 7.85 -15.75
CA VAL A 60 13.90 8.86 -14.87
C VAL A 60 14.39 10.00 -15.73
N LEU A 61 13.75 11.17 -15.58
CA LEU A 61 13.92 12.33 -16.44
C LEU A 61 14.52 13.49 -15.65
N GLU A 62 15.75 13.88 -16.01
CA GLU A 62 16.46 15.00 -15.37
C GLU A 62 16.21 16.33 -16.12
N PRO A 63 16.40 17.49 -15.47
CA PRO A 63 16.34 18.78 -16.15
C PRO A 63 17.41 18.90 -17.26
N GLU A 64 17.00 19.20 -18.49
CA GLU A 64 17.89 19.28 -19.66
C GLU A 64 18.01 20.71 -20.22
N SER A 65 17.01 21.57 -19.97
CA SER A 65 16.97 22.94 -20.48
C SER A 65 17.18 23.98 -19.39
N LYS A 66 17.68 25.17 -19.75
CA LYS A 66 17.80 26.31 -18.82
C LYS A 66 16.49 26.66 -18.09
N ARG A 67 15.35 26.44 -18.75
CA ARG A 67 14.03 26.66 -18.14
C ARG A 67 13.73 25.59 -17.09
N GLU A 68 14.04 24.32 -17.39
CA GLU A 68 13.88 23.21 -16.45
C GLU A 68 14.84 23.35 -15.26
N GLU A 69 16.10 23.69 -15.49
CA GLU A 69 17.07 24.02 -14.44
C GLU A 69 16.60 25.18 -13.55
N SER A 70 15.94 26.20 -14.14
CA SER A 70 15.37 27.29 -13.36
C SER A 70 14.18 26.84 -12.51
N MET A 71 13.36 25.93 -13.01
CA MET A 71 12.27 25.30 -12.24
C MET A 71 12.86 24.47 -11.09
N ALA A 72 13.84 23.61 -11.38
CA ALA A 72 14.54 22.79 -10.39
C ALA A 72 15.07 23.62 -9.21
N ARG A 73 15.75 24.75 -9.49
CA ARG A 73 16.22 25.69 -8.45
C ARG A 73 15.07 26.29 -7.62
N ALA A 74 13.93 26.60 -8.25
CA ALA A 74 12.77 27.11 -7.53
C ALA A 74 12.12 26.04 -6.65
N LEU A 75 12.02 24.79 -7.14
CA LEU A 75 11.52 23.64 -6.37
C LEU A 75 12.40 23.35 -5.16
N GLU A 76 13.72 23.44 -5.32
CA GLU A 76 14.68 23.29 -4.23
C GLU A 76 14.49 24.35 -3.15
N ALA A 77 14.46 25.63 -3.55
CA ALA A 77 14.32 26.73 -2.62
C ALA A 77 12.97 26.67 -1.89
N PHE A 78 11.90 26.30 -2.61
CA PHE A 78 10.58 26.12 -2.02
C PHE A 78 10.54 24.95 -1.03
N SER A 79 11.09 23.79 -1.38
CA SER A 79 11.09 22.63 -0.47
C SER A 79 11.94 22.89 0.78
N SER A 80 13.10 23.54 0.63
CA SER A 80 13.97 23.93 1.74
C SER A 80 13.26 24.92 2.68
N PHE A 81 12.54 25.89 2.11
CA PHE A 81 11.71 26.80 2.91
C PHE A 81 10.60 26.04 3.67
N VAL A 82 9.82 25.21 2.98
CA VAL A 82 8.69 24.50 3.60
C VAL A 82 9.16 23.57 4.71
N LEU A 83 10.24 22.83 4.48
CA LEU A 83 10.69 21.77 5.39
C LEU A 83 11.62 22.26 6.51
N GLU A 84 12.33 23.36 6.30
CA GLU A 84 13.39 23.84 7.22
C GLU A 84 13.15 25.29 7.69
N GLU A 85 13.29 26.29 6.80
CA GLU A 85 13.32 27.70 7.20
C GLU A 85 11.97 28.23 7.73
N GLY A 86 10.90 27.85 7.04
CA GLY A 86 9.51 28.19 7.32
C GLY A 86 8.74 27.09 8.04
N ARG A 87 9.42 26.01 8.48
CA ARG A 87 8.84 24.75 8.97
C ARG A 87 7.60 24.92 9.83
N GLU A 88 7.70 25.67 10.93
CA GLU A 88 6.59 25.81 11.89
C GLU A 88 5.38 26.53 11.28
N ARG A 89 5.61 27.54 10.44
CA ARG A 89 4.53 28.28 9.75
C ARG A 89 3.88 27.40 8.69
N CYS A 90 4.67 26.70 7.89
CA CYS A 90 4.17 25.77 6.88
C CYS A 90 3.42 24.59 7.49
N ARG A 91 3.90 24.06 8.63
CA ARG A 91 3.19 23.02 9.38
C ARG A 91 1.84 23.52 9.90
N ALA A 92 1.79 24.73 10.46
CA ALA A 92 0.54 25.32 10.91
C ALA A 92 -0.47 25.50 9.75
N ILE A 93 0.01 25.84 8.54
CA ILE A 93 -0.85 25.87 7.33
C ILE A 93 -1.42 24.48 7.07
N LEU A 94 -0.59 23.44 7.02
CA LEU A 94 -1.03 22.06 6.77
C LEU A 94 -2.05 21.56 7.80
N GLU A 95 -1.83 21.85 9.08
CA GLU A 95 -2.72 21.43 10.17
C GLU A 95 -4.08 22.13 10.11
N ARG A 96 -4.16 23.39 9.67
CA ARG A 96 -5.44 24.08 9.45
C ARG A 96 -6.28 23.45 8.34
N HIS A 97 -5.62 22.84 7.35
CA HIS A 97 -6.25 22.21 6.19
C HIS A 97 -6.41 20.68 6.35
N ALA A 98 -6.11 20.13 7.52
CA ALA A 98 -6.18 18.70 7.80
C ALA A 98 -7.63 18.18 7.75
N GLY A 99 -7.82 17.05 7.06
CA GLY A 99 -9.14 16.44 6.84
C GLY A 99 -9.91 17.00 5.66
N ASP A 100 -9.41 18.05 5.01
CA ASP A 100 -9.94 18.60 3.75
C ASP A 100 -8.91 18.40 2.62
N SER A 101 -8.15 19.43 2.26
CA SER A 101 -7.09 19.33 1.24
C SER A 101 -5.78 18.73 1.75
N VAL A 102 -5.68 18.37 3.03
CA VAL A 102 -4.51 17.71 3.63
C VAL A 102 -4.92 16.39 4.29
N GLY A 103 -4.18 15.33 4.00
CA GLY A 103 -4.30 14.05 4.67
C GLY A 103 -2.94 13.43 5.02
N GLU A 104 -2.96 12.28 5.67
CA GLU A 104 -1.76 11.51 5.99
C GLU A 104 -1.64 10.28 5.10
N LEU A 105 -0.42 9.98 4.65
CA LEU A 105 -0.10 8.78 3.89
C LEU A 105 0.48 7.69 4.81
N GLN A 106 0.33 6.44 4.36
CA GLN A 106 1.04 5.32 4.95
C GLN A 106 2.56 5.54 4.89
N GLY A 107 3.27 5.03 5.90
CA GLY A 107 4.74 5.03 5.97
C GLY A 107 5.34 6.05 6.93
N GLY A 108 4.51 6.99 7.42
CA GLY A 108 4.86 7.83 8.56
C GLY A 108 4.96 7.03 9.86
N SER A 109 5.49 7.67 10.90
CA SER A 109 5.48 7.20 12.28
C SER A 109 4.55 8.05 13.14
N ASP A 110 4.35 7.66 14.39
CA ASP A 110 3.59 8.47 15.37
C ASP A 110 4.28 9.83 15.65
N GLU A 111 5.59 9.93 15.40
CA GLU A 111 6.38 11.15 15.56
C GLU A 111 6.46 11.98 14.27
N HIS A 112 6.45 11.32 13.11
CA HIS A 112 6.70 11.92 11.80
C HIS A 112 5.69 11.41 10.77
N ALA A 113 4.60 12.17 10.61
CA ALA A 113 3.62 11.95 9.56
C ALA A 113 4.20 12.26 8.16
N ILE A 114 3.66 11.56 7.16
CA ILE A 114 3.81 11.92 5.74
C ILE A 114 2.52 12.62 5.35
N TYR A 115 2.58 13.91 5.05
CA TYR A 115 1.42 14.67 4.60
C TYR A 115 1.28 14.57 3.08
N ARG A 116 0.03 14.40 2.63
CA ARG A 116 -0.39 14.71 1.26
C ARG A 116 -1.17 16.00 1.28
N ALA A 117 -0.79 16.97 0.46
CA ALA A 117 -1.45 18.26 0.34
C ALA A 117 -1.90 18.48 -1.11
N VAL A 118 -3.21 18.56 -1.34
CA VAL A 118 -3.79 18.67 -2.68
C VAL A 118 -3.37 19.98 -3.35
N ILE A 119 -3.01 19.88 -4.63
CA ILE A 119 -2.71 21.02 -5.50
C ILE A 119 -3.97 21.29 -6.33
N ALA A 120 -4.81 22.19 -5.80
CA ALA A 120 -6.03 22.65 -6.44
C ALA A 120 -5.84 24.06 -7.02
N ASP A 121 -6.65 24.41 -8.03
CA ASP A 121 -6.74 25.76 -8.60
C ASP A 121 -7.62 26.66 -7.71
N ASP A 122 -7.30 26.71 -6.42
CA ASP A 122 -8.00 27.51 -5.41
C ASP A 122 -7.00 28.49 -4.77
N GLU A 123 -7.35 29.78 -4.76
CA GLU A 123 -6.53 30.84 -4.16
C GLU A 123 -6.42 30.69 -2.63
N ASP A 124 -7.39 30.03 -2.00
CA ASP A 124 -7.44 29.75 -0.56
C ASP A 124 -7.02 28.31 -0.22
N GLY A 125 -6.61 27.53 -1.22
CA GLY A 125 -6.14 26.16 -1.02
C GLY A 125 -4.77 26.10 -0.31
N VAL A 126 -4.52 25.00 0.40
CA VAL A 126 -3.27 24.76 1.14
C VAL A 126 -2.01 25.04 0.32
N THR A 127 -1.99 24.63 -0.95
CA THR A 127 -0.85 24.83 -1.85
C THR A 127 -0.62 26.31 -2.17
N SER A 128 -1.70 27.06 -2.44
CA SER A 128 -1.62 28.50 -2.72
C SER A 128 -1.14 29.29 -1.50
N GLU A 129 -1.58 28.90 -0.30
CA GLU A 129 -1.06 29.47 0.95
C GLU A 129 0.43 29.18 1.16
N LEU A 130 0.89 27.95 0.95
CA LEU A 130 2.30 27.59 1.08
C LEU A 130 3.19 28.38 0.10
N LEU A 131 2.76 28.51 -1.17
CA LEU A 131 3.48 29.28 -2.18
C LEU A 131 3.50 30.79 -1.85
N ARG A 132 2.40 31.33 -1.31
CA ARG A 132 2.32 32.73 -0.87
C ARG A 132 3.23 33.01 0.32
N GLU A 133 3.29 32.09 1.28
CA GLU A 133 4.17 32.16 2.45
C GLU A 133 5.65 32.11 2.04
N PHE A 134 6.00 31.33 1.01
CA PHE A 134 7.35 31.32 0.45
C PHE A 134 7.72 32.64 -0.23
N GLY A 135 6.81 33.23 -1.02
CA GLY A 135 6.93 34.58 -1.60
C GLY A 135 8.04 34.79 -2.64
N ALA A 136 8.95 33.83 -2.82
CA ALA A 136 10.03 33.86 -3.80
C ALA A 136 9.69 33.08 -5.07
N TYR A 137 10.39 33.36 -6.17
CA TYR A 137 10.23 32.68 -7.47
C TYR A 137 8.80 32.69 -8.04
N GLY A 138 7.92 33.64 -7.69
CA GLY A 138 6.53 33.68 -8.19
C GLY A 138 6.40 33.79 -9.73
N ASN A 139 7.47 34.18 -10.43
CA ASN A 139 7.54 34.17 -11.89
C ASN A 139 8.02 32.83 -12.48
N VAL A 140 8.43 31.86 -11.67
CA VAL A 140 8.93 30.54 -12.10
C VAL A 140 8.05 29.43 -11.52
N LEU A 141 7.74 29.47 -10.24
CA LEU A 141 6.98 28.45 -9.53
C LEU A 141 5.58 28.98 -9.19
N THR A 142 4.59 28.50 -9.94
CA THR A 142 3.16 28.65 -9.69
C THR A 142 2.50 27.28 -9.91
N VAL A 143 1.26 27.08 -9.41
CA VAL A 143 0.51 25.85 -9.66
C VAL A 143 0.45 25.52 -11.15
N ASP A 144 0.06 26.48 -11.99
CA ASP A 144 0.02 26.31 -13.45
C ASP A 144 1.36 25.88 -14.05
N LYS A 145 2.46 26.51 -13.64
CA LYS A 145 3.80 26.20 -14.18
C LYS A 145 4.30 24.85 -13.72
N LEU A 146 3.97 24.44 -12.50
CA LEU A 146 4.25 23.11 -11.99
C LEU A 146 3.48 22.05 -12.79
N ARG A 147 2.18 22.25 -13.01
CA ARG A 147 1.34 21.34 -13.82
C ARG A 147 1.86 21.24 -15.25
N GLN A 148 2.18 22.37 -15.89
CA GLN A 148 2.78 22.40 -17.23
C GLN A 148 4.12 21.67 -17.29
N TYR A 149 4.97 21.80 -16.26
CA TYR A 149 6.23 21.09 -16.19
C TYR A 149 6.00 19.58 -16.16
N MET A 150 5.12 19.09 -15.28
CA MET A 150 4.81 17.66 -15.15
C MET A 150 4.21 17.08 -16.44
N LEU A 151 3.27 17.79 -17.10
CA LEU A 151 2.76 17.39 -18.42
C LEU A 151 3.85 17.36 -19.49
N GLY A 152 4.77 18.33 -19.48
CA GLY A 152 5.91 18.34 -20.39
C GLY A 152 6.84 17.13 -20.21
N MET A 153 6.96 16.59 -18.99
CA MET A 153 7.68 15.35 -18.73
C MET A 153 6.95 14.13 -19.30
N CYS A 154 5.62 14.08 -19.20
CA CYS A 154 4.81 13.07 -19.87
C CYS A 154 5.01 13.12 -21.39
N ASP A 155 4.96 14.30 -22.00
CA ASP A 155 5.21 14.46 -23.44
C ASP A 155 6.62 14.01 -23.86
N ARG A 156 7.61 14.20 -22.98
CA ARG A 156 8.98 13.71 -23.23
C ARG A 156 9.01 12.18 -23.19
N ARG A 157 8.39 11.54 -22.20
CA ARG A 157 8.23 10.08 -22.14
C ARG A 157 7.49 9.52 -23.35
N SER A 158 6.36 10.12 -23.74
CA SER A 158 5.57 9.67 -24.90
C SER A 158 6.41 9.69 -26.18
N ARG A 159 7.24 10.71 -26.38
CA ARG A 159 8.17 10.77 -27.52
C ARG A 159 9.28 9.73 -27.45
N LEU A 160 9.81 9.44 -26.26
CA LEU A 160 10.85 8.42 -26.07
C LEU A 160 10.32 7.00 -26.31
N ARG A 161 9.09 6.70 -25.88
CA ARG A 161 8.49 5.37 -25.96
C ARG A 161 7.53 5.14 -27.14
N GLY A 162 7.17 6.19 -27.87
CA GLY A 162 6.11 6.13 -28.89
C GLY A 162 4.72 5.89 -28.29
N GLY A 163 4.49 6.37 -27.05
CA GLY A 163 3.25 6.17 -26.29
C GLY A 163 2.17 7.23 -26.55
N PRO A 164 1.02 7.14 -25.84
CA PRO A 164 -0.08 8.10 -25.97
C PRO A 164 0.33 9.48 -25.47
N LYS A 165 -0.38 10.51 -25.94
CA LYS A 165 -0.25 11.86 -25.37
C LYS A 165 -1.10 12.00 -24.12
N TYR A 166 -0.61 12.80 -23.18
CA TYR A 166 -1.28 13.05 -21.90
C TYR A 166 -1.88 14.45 -21.91
N ARG A 167 -3.19 14.55 -21.66
CA ARG A 167 -3.94 15.81 -21.77
C ARG A 167 -4.05 16.55 -20.45
N GLU A 168 -4.12 15.83 -19.35
CA GLU A 168 -4.38 16.40 -18.04
C GLU A 168 -3.70 15.62 -16.91
N LEU A 169 -3.69 16.25 -15.74
CA LEU A 169 -3.16 15.68 -14.51
C LEU A 169 -4.29 15.45 -13.51
N GLY A 170 -4.47 14.19 -13.11
CA GLY A 170 -5.29 13.78 -11.97
C GLY A 170 -4.46 13.74 -10.68
N ASN A 171 -5.15 13.76 -9.53
CA ASN A 171 -4.58 13.55 -8.19
C ASN A 171 -3.26 14.29 -7.94
N VAL A 172 -3.24 15.59 -8.26
CA VAL A 172 -2.05 16.44 -8.12
C VAL A 172 -1.90 16.86 -6.67
N MET A 173 -0.77 16.54 -6.06
CA MET A 173 -0.52 16.81 -4.64
C MET A 173 0.97 16.95 -4.32
N PHE A 174 1.29 17.69 -3.27
CA PHE A 174 2.60 17.59 -2.62
C PHE A 174 2.60 16.46 -1.61
N ILE A 175 3.65 15.66 -1.64
CA ILE A 175 3.96 14.67 -0.61
C ILE A 175 5.17 15.16 0.16
N LEU A 176 5.01 15.34 1.47
CA LEU A 176 6.01 15.96 2.31
C LEU A 176 6.14 15.27 3.67
N ALA A 177 7.37 15.13 4.14
CA ALA A 177 7.69 14.64 5.46
C ALA A 177 8.72 15.57 6.10
N PHE A 178 8.49 15.97 7.35
CA PHE A 178 9.36 16.89 8.09
C PHE A 178 10.50 16.20 8.85
N GLY A 179 10.63 14.89 8.70
CA GLY A 179 11.55 14.07 9.48
C GLY A 179 11.69 12.66 8.92
N PRO A 180 12.42 11.79 9.63
CA PRO A 180 12.60 10.42 9.20
C PRO A 180 11.28 9.65 9.13
N THR A 181 11.17 8.75 8.16
CA THR A 181 9.98 7.93 7.94
C THR A 181 10.37 6.48 7.70
N ASN A 182 9.47 5.55 8.03
CA ASN A 182 9.70 4.12 7.87
C ASN A 182 9.48 3.64 6.42
N GLY A 183 9.03 4.53 5.55
CA GLY A 183 8.62 4.20 4.19
C GLY A 183 7.36 3.34 4.14
N GLN A 184 6.84 3.18 2.92
CA GLN A 184 5.66 2.38 2.65
C GLN A 184 5.99 0.90 2.52
N VAL A 185 4.98 0.05 2.66
CA VAL A 185 5.08 -1.34 2.18
C VAL A 185 5.00 -1.29 0.66
N ARG A 186 5.65 -2.24 0.00
CA ARG A 186 5.42 -2.43 -1.42
C ARG A 186 3.92 -2.65 -1.68
N HIS A 187 3.41 -1.95 -2.67
CA HIS A 187 2.02 -2.00 -3.07
C HIS A 187 1.93 -1.82 -4.58
N ILE A 188 0.74 -2.06 -5.09
CA ILE A 188 0.37 -1.72 -6.45
C ILE A 188 -0.76 -0.70 -6.36
N ASP A 189 -0.65 0.33 -7.19
CA ASP A 189 -1.72 1.27 -7.48
C ASP A 189 -2.36 0.84 -8.80
N GLN A 190 -3.66 0.53 -8.78
CA GLN A 190 -4.39 0.27 -10.01
C GLN A 190 -4.57 1.61 -10.73
N MET A 191 -3.85 1.81 -11.83
CA MET A 191 -3.83 3.09 -12.54
C MET A 191 -3.84 2.96 -14.06
N GLU A 192 -3.72 1.76 -14.64
CA GLU A 192 -3.72 1.64 -16.11
C GLU A 192 -5.03 2.19 -16.74
N PRO A 193 -4.96 2.94 -17.86
CA PRO A 193 -3.78 3.24 -18.69
C PRO A 193 -2.98 4.51 -18.26
N ASN A 194 -3.32 5.10 -17.11
CA ASN A 194 -2.66 6.29 -16.59
C ASN A 194 -1.23 6.02 -16.13
N ILE A 195 -0.45 7.09 -15.99
CA ILE A 195 0.93 7.02 -15.49
C ILE A 195 1.10 7.80 -14.20
N GLN A 196 1.91 7.25 -13.31
CA GLN A 196 2.35 7.91 -12.10
C GLN A 196 3.49 8.87 -12.40
N ILE A 197 3.42 10.07 -11.83
CA ILE A 197 4.43 11.12 -11.94
C ILE A 197 4.91 11.46 -10.53
N CYS A 198 6.21 11.32 -10.27
CA CYS A 198 6.84 11.82 -9.04
C CYS A 198 7.96 12.80 -9.39
N LEU A 199 7.71 14.09 -9.15
CA LEU A 199 8.67 15.18 -9.37
C LEU A 199 9.36 15.53 -8.05
N TYR A 200 10.63 15.18 -7.93
CA TYR A 200 11.40 15.42 -6.70
C TYR A 200 11.76 16.89 -6.55
N MET A 201 11.64 17.40 -5.32
CA MET A 201 11.81 18.82 -5.02
C MET A 201 12.92 19.09 -4.00
N SER A 202 13.27 18.10 -3.18
CA SER A 202 14.37 18.18 -2.20
C SER A 202 15.66 17.59 -2.76
N ARG A 203 16.81 18.07 -2.29
CA ARG A 203 18.13 17.50 -2.61
C ARG A 203 18.34 16.15 -1.94
N ASN A 204 19.14 15.29 -2.59
CA ASN A 204 19.47 13.95 -2.07
C ASN A 204 18.22 13.19 -1.60
N CYS A 205 17.14 13.30 -2.38
CA CYS A 205 15.88 12.65 -2.06
C CYS A 205 15.93 11.21 -2.59
N ALA A 206 15.70 10.24 -1.70
CA ALA A 206 15.49 8.87 -2.15
C ALA A 206 14.25 8.81 -3.06
N SER A 207 14.40 8.19 -4.23
CA SER A 207 13.30 7.98 -5.16
C SER A 207 12.33 6.91 -4.66
N THR A 208 11.13 6.90 -5.22
CA THR A 208 10.24 5.72 -5.20
C THR A 208 11.07 4.46 -5.49
N ILE A 209 10.87 3.43 -4.66
CA ILE A 209 11.48 2.11 -4.82
C ILE A 209 10.60 1.33 -5.79
N VAL A 210 11.19 0.81 -6.86
CA VAL A 210 10.55 -0.14 -7.76
C VAL A 210 11.12 -1.52 -7.49
N TYR A 211 10.25 -2.52 -7.43
CA TYR A 211 10.63 -3.89 -7.12
C TYR A 211 10.66 -4.72 -8.40
N GLU A 212 11.82 -5.33 -8.66
CA GLU A 212 11.92 -6.45 -9.57
C GLU A 212 11.49 -7.72 -8.80
N LEU A 213 10.70 -8.57 -9.45
CA LEU A 213 10.06 -9.72 -8.83
C LEU A 213 10.57 -11.02 -9.45
N ASP A 214 10.64 -12.07 -8.63
CA ASP A 214 11.02 -13.40 -9.09
C ASP A 214 9.85 -14.16 -9.74
N GLY A 215 10.12 -14.79 -10.89
CA GLY A 215 9.20 -15.72 -11.53
C GLY A 215 8.14 -15.06 -12.43
N PRO A 216 7.26 -15.87 -13.05
CA PRO A 216 6.24 -15.37 -13.97
C PRO A 216 5.13 -14.61 -13.22
N GLN A 217 4.44 -13.70 -13.90
CA GLN A 217 3.30 -13.00 -13.31
C GLN A 217 2.21 -14.01 -12.83
N ILE A 218 1.57 -13.71 -11.72
CA ILE A 218 0.37 -14.41 -11.26
C ILE A 218 -0.81 -13.57 -11.73
N THR A 219 -1.58 -14.07 -12.69
CA THR A 219 -2.76 -13.35 -13.22
C THR A 219 -4.06 -14.12 -13.01
N SER A 220 -3.99 -15.36 -12.54
CA SER A 220 -5.15 -16.20 -12.32
C SER A 220 -5.08 -17.00 -11.03
N THR A 221 -6.23 -17.54 -10.61
CA THR A 221 -6.31 -18.48 -9.50
C THR A 221 -5.51 -19.75 -9.76
N SER A 222 -5.40 -20.20 -11.01
CA SER A 222 -4.55 -21.33 -11.40
C SER A 222 -3.08 -21.02 -11.13
N ASP A 223 -2.59 -19.85 -11.57
CA ASP A 223 -1.20 -19.46 -11.35
C ASP A 223 -0.87 -19.34 -9.87
N LEU A 224 -1.80 -18.80 -9.07
CA LEU A 224 -1.62 -18.66 -7.63
C LEU A 224 -1.60 -20.01 -6.92
N VAL A 225 -2.47 -20.95 -7.33
CA VAL A 225 -2.47 -22.32 -6.79
C VAL A 225 -1.18 -23.06 -7.16
N ASP A 226 -0.70 -22.90 -8.39
CA ASP A 226 0.56 -23.49 -8.84
C ASP A 226 1.74 -22.90 -8.07
N ASP A 227 1.73 -21.59 -7.82
CA ASP A 227 2.74 -20.92 -7.01
C ASP A 227 2.76 -21.44 -5.57
N TRP A 228 1.60 -21.50 -4.90
CA TRP A 228 1.50 -22.05 -3.56
C TRP A 228 1.96 -23.51 -3.51
N THR A 229 1.59 -24.31 -4.51
CA THR A 229 1.97 -25.74 -4.59
C THR A 229 3.49 -25.94 -4.60
N ARG A 230 4.28 -24.98 -5.11
CA ARG A 230 5.75 -25.05 -5.08
C ARG A 230 6.35 -24.92 -3.69
N THR A 231 5.65 -24.26 -2.77
CA THR A 231 6.13 -23.99 -1.40
C THR A 231 5.49 -24.92 -0.37
N SER A 232 4.21 -25.26 -0.53
CA SER A 232 3.47 -26.16 0.36
C SER A 232 2.33 -26.85 -0.41
N PRO A 233 1.99 -28.10 -0.08
CA PRO A 233 0.78 -28.73 -0.61
C PRO A 233 -0.45 -27.85 -0.32
N VAL A 234 -1.20 -27.51 -1.38
CA VAL A 234 -2.46 -26.76 -1.28
C VAL A 234 -3.59 -27.74 -0.95
N PRO A 235 -4.37 -27.53 0.14
CA PRO A 235 -5.50 -28.38 0.49
C PRO A 235 -6.50 -28.51 -0.66
N GLU A 236 -7.06 -29.71 -0.84
CA GLU A 236 -7.91 -30.00 -2.00
C GLU A 236 -9.13 -29.08 -2.07
N LEU A 237 -9.78 -28.79 -0.93
CA LEU A 237 -10.89 -27.84 -0.88
C LEU A 237 -10.51 -26.44 -1.40
N ILE A 238 -9.33 -25.92 -1.05
CA ILE A 238 -8.86 -24.62 -1.55
C ILE A 238 -8.62 -24.69 -3.05
N ARG A 239 -7.96 -25.76 -3.52
CA ARG A 239 -7.71 -25.99 -4.94
C ARG A 239 -9.02 -26.03 -5.73
N SER A 240 -10.00 -26.83 -5.30
CA SER A 240 -11.29 -26.92 -5.99
C SER A 240 -11.98 -25.55 -6.05
N ILE A 241 -12.09 -24.84 -4.92
CA ILE A 241 -12.76 -23.54 -4.86
C ILE A 241 -12.10 -22.51 -5.80
N MET A 242 -10.77 -22.41 -5.74
CA MET A 242 -10.00 -21.45 -6.54
C MET A 242 -10.17 -21.69 -8.04
N LEU A 243 -10.14 -22.96 -8.47
CA LEU A 243 -10.29 -23.33 -9.87
C LEU A 243 -11.74 -23.18 -10.38
N GLU A 244 -12.73 -23.47 -9.53
CA GLU A 244 -14.16 -23.36 -9.90
C GLU A 244 -14.65 -21.91 -9.91
N ASN A 245 -14.11 -21.04 -9.05
CA ASN A 245 -14.63 -19.68 -8.84
C ASN A 245 -13.75 -18.57 -9.45
N GLY A 246 -12.65 -18.90 -10.14
CA GLY A 246 -11.71 -17.91 -10.70
C GLY A 246 -12.40 -16.79 -11.50
N GLU A 247 -13.29 -17.17 -12.41
CA GLU A 247 -14.07 -16.24 -13.27
C GLU A 247 -15.46 -15.89 -12.71
N THR A 248 -15.84 -16.46 -11.57
CA THR A 248 -17.18 -16.23 -11.04
C THR A 248 -17.30 -14.81 -10.51
N SER A 249 -18.31 -14.08 -11.01
CA SER A 249 -18.56 -12.71 -10.53
C SER A 249 -18.88 -12.69 -9.04
N LEU A 250 -18.07 -11.95 -8.26
CA LEU A 250 -18.22 -11.80 -6.81
C LEU A 250 -19.46 -10.99 -6.43
N ARG A 251 -20.04 -10.24 -7.37
CA ARG A 251 -21.31 -9.53 -7.19
C ARG A 251 -22.53 -10.47 -7.18
N SER A 252 -22.40 -11.66 -7.76
CA SER A 252 -23.53 -12.57 -7.98
C SER A 252 -24.06 -13.22 -6.69
N LYS A 253 -23.21 -13.40 -5.68
CA LYS A 253 -23.55 -14.09 -4.44
C LYS A 253 -23.51 -13.14 -3.25
N ARG A 254 -24.48 -13.27 -2.34
CA ARG A 254 -24.62 -12.37 -1.18
C ARG A 254 -23.37 -12.37 -0.29
N HIS A 255 -22.73 -13.52 -0.10
CA HIS A 255 -21.60 -13.66 0.82
C HIS A 255 -20.27 -13.13 0.30
N THR A 256 -20.14 -12.98 -1.01
CA THR A 256 -18.97 -12.36 -1.68
C THR A 256 -19.22 -10.92 -2.10
N LYS A 257 -20.47 -10.44 -2.05
CA LYS A 257 -20.90 -9.13 -2.59
C LYS A 257 -20.12 -7.92 -2.04
N TYR A 258 -19.63 -7.98 -0.80
CA TYR A 258 -18.77 -6.93 -0.25
C TYR A 258 -17.52 -6.70 -1.12
N PHE A 259 -16.98 -7.78 -1.71
CA PHE A 259 -15.82 -7.77 -2.59
C PHE A 259 -16.22 -7.64 -4.08
N ALA A 260 -17.41 -7.14 -4.39
CA ALA A 260 -17.85 -6.98 -5.78
C ALA A 260 -17.00 -5.99 -6.60
N PHE A 261 -16.17 -5.18 -5.93
CA PHE A 261 -15.21 -4.28 -6.57
C PHE A 261 -13.98 -5.02 -7.13
N TRP A 262 -13.76 -6.29 -6.77
CA TRP A 262 -12.78 -7.16 -7.43
C TRP A 262 -13.28 -7.71 -8.77
N GLU A 263 -14.59 -7.61 -9.05
CA GLU A 263 -15.30 -8.28 -10.15
C GLU A 263 -15.27 -9.81 -10.06
N SER A 264 -14.10 -10.43 -10.23
CA SER A 264 -13.81 -11.87 -10.07
C SER A 264 -12.44 -12.07 -9.39
N LEU A 265 -12.09 -13.31 -9.03
CA LEU A 265 -10.76 -13.58 -8.46
C LEU A 265 -9.66 -13.38 -9.51
N ASN A 266 -9.87 -13.83 -10.74
CA ASN A 266 -8.90 -13.69 -11.83
C ASN A 266 -8.71 -12.22 -12.23
N ALA A 267 -9.78 -11.44 -12.35
CA ALA A 267 -9.68 -10.02 -12.68
C ALA A 267 -8.83 -9.26 -11.65
N HIS A 268 -9.00 -9.59 -10.36
CA HIS A 268 -8.21 -8.96 -9.31
C HIS A 268 -6.76 -9.46 -9.26
N LEU A 269 -6.53 -10.76 -9.51
CA LEU A 269 -5.17 -11.32 -9.58
C LEU A 269 -4.40 -10.82 -10.80
N ASP A 270 -5.05 -10.54 -11.92
CA ASP A 270 -4.42 -9.95 -13.10
C ASP A 270 -3.72 -8.63 -12.76
N CYS A 271 -4.38 -7.80 -11.94
CA CYS A 271 -3.83 -6.53 -11.46
C CYS A 271 -2.84 -6.71 -10.28
N PHE A 272 -3.21 -7.50 -9.27
CA PHE A 272 -2.53 -7.48 -7.96
C PHE A 272 -1.74 -8.74 -7.63
N GLY A 273 -1.83 -9.78 -8.44
CA GLY A 273 -1.22 -11.09 -8.16
C GLY A 273 0.31 -11.05 -8.10
N GLN A 274 0.95 -10.06 -8.72
CA GLN A 274 2.38 -9.78 -8.59
C GLN A 274 2.83 -9.58 -7.13
N LEU A 275 1.95 -9.13 -6.23
CA LEU A 275 2.26 -8.94 -4.81
C LEU A 275 2.59 -10.24 -4.06
N TYR A 276 2.22 -11.40 -4.61
CA TYR A 276 2.62 -12.70 -4.08
C TYR A 276 4.06 -13.09 -4.44
N ARG A 277 4.68 -12.43 -5.42
CA ARG A 277 6.03 -12.80 -5.86
C ARG A 277 7.10 -12.30 -4.89
N PRO A 278 8.13 -13.11 -4.61
CA PRO A 278 9.31 -12.65 -3.88
C PRO A 278 9.99 -11.49 -4.59
N VAL A 279 10.61 -10.60 -3.81
CA VAL A 279 11.46 -9.53 -4.35
C VAL A 279 12.79 -10.12 -4.78
N SER A 280 13.12 -9.98 -6.06
CA SER A 280 14.46 -10.29 -6.57
C SER A 280 15.41 -9.12 -6.31
N ARG A 281 14.93 -7.88 -6.54
CA ARG A 281 15.73 -6.66 -6.42
C ARG A 281 14.90 -5.43 -6.08
N GLN A 282 15.55 -4.50 -5.38
CA GLN A 282 15.03 -3.15 -5.13
C GLN A 282 15.81 -2.14 -5.96
N LEU A 283 15.09 -1.34 -6.73
CA LEU A 283 15.65 -0.30 -7.60
C LEU A 283 15.24 1.06 -7.05
N SER A 284 16.23 1.86 -6.66
CA SER A 284 16.01 3.22 -6.19
C SER A 284 17.25 4.08 -6.45
N LEU A 285 17.05 5.37 -6.58
CA LEU A 285 18.07 6.37 -6.86
C LEU A 285 18.09 7.44 -5.77
N GLN A 286 19.23 8.11 -5.61
CA GLN A 286 19.26 9.42 -4.98
C GLN A 286 18.99 10.45 -6.07
N THR A 287 18.01 11.31 -5.83
CA THR A 287 17.51 12.25 -6.83
C THR A 287 17.65 13.68 -6.34
N ASP A 288 17.79 14.58 -7.31
CA ASP A 288 17.89 16.01 -7.09
C ASP A 288 16.62 16.74 -7.55
N PRO A 289 16.43 18.00 -7.13
CA PRO A 289 15.26 18.78 -7.49
C PRO A 289 15.08 18.87 -9.02
N GLY A 290 13.84 18.69 -9.49
CA GLY A 290 13.50 18.70 -10.90
C GLY A 290 13.57 17.34 -11.60
N THR A 291 14.23 16.33 -10.99
CA THR A 291 14.18 14.96 -11.48
C THR A 291 12.76 14.42 -11.39
N THR A 292 12.27 13.84 -12.48
CA THR A 292 10.91 13.32 -12.60
C THR A 292 10.96 11.83 -12.86
N PHE A 293 10.27 11.08 -12.01
CA PHE A 293 10.01 9.66 -12.18
C PHE A 293 8.66 9.47 -12.85
N LEU A 294 8.61 8.68 -13.92
CA LEU A 294 7.40 8.35 -14.64
C LEU A 294 7.27 6.83 -14.69
N ALA A 295 6.18 6.29 -14.15
CA ALA A 295 5.92 4.86 -14.14
C ALA A 295 4.53 4.56 -14.71
N GLY A 296 4.39 3.42 -15.40
CA GLY A 296 3.06 2.89 -15.73
C GLY A 296 2.29 2.53 -14.46
N GLY A 297 0.97 2.34 -14.60
CA GLY A 297 0.18 1.70 -13.56
C GLY A 297 0.62 0.24 -13.31
N ASN A 298 0.09 -0.37 -12.25
CA ASN A 298 0.21 -1.81 -11.97
C ASN A 298 1.63 -2.34 -11.65
N GLY A 299 2.63 -1.47 -11.48
CA GLY A 299 3.96 -1.84 -11.00
C GLY A 299 4.06 -1.92 -9.47
N VAL A 300 4.79 -2.92 -8.95
CA VAL A 300 5.06 -3.05 -7.51
C VAL A 300 6.10 -2.03 -7.08
N HIS A 301 5.70 -1.11 -6.19
CA HIS A 301 6.55 -0.01 -5.75
C HIS A 301 6.29 0.40 -4.29
N ALA A 302 7.15 1.26 -3.73
CA ALA A 302 6.96 1.83 -2.40
C ALA A 302 7.61 3.22 -2.28
N GLY A 303 7.02 4.10 -1.47
CA GLY A 303 7.74 5.26 -0.95
C GLY A 303 8.91 4.82 -0.05
N PRO A 304 10.15 5.28 -0.29
CA PRO A 304 11.32 4.84 0.46
C PRO A 304 11.28 5.35 1.91
N PRO A 305 11.95 4.66 2.84
CA PRO A 305 12.26 5.24 4.14
C PRO A 305 13.14 6.48 3.98
N THR A 306 13.04 7.40 4.92
CA THR A 306 13.88 8.59 4.94
C THR A 306 14.58 8.77 6.27
N VAL A 307 15.78 9.35 6.20
CA VAL A 307 16.56 9.77 7.38
C VAL A 307 16.32 11.23 7.76
N GLY A 308 15.66 12.00 6.89
CA GLY A 308 15.42 13.42 7.08
C GLY A 308 14.21 13.91 6.28
N PRO A 309 13.99 15.24 6.27
CA PRO A 309 12.88 15.85 5.56
C PRO A 309 12.92 15.57 4.06
N ARG A 310 11.75 15.43 3.43
CA ARG A 310 11.63 15.29 1.98
C ARG A 310 10.35 15.93 1.47
N MET A 311 10.38 16.38 0.23
CA MET A 311 9.22 16.85 -0.51
C MET A 311 9.32 16.46 -1.98
N PHE A 312 8.21 16.03 -2.55
CA PHE A 312 8.05 15.82 -3.98
C PHE A 312 6.59 16.12 -4.38
N ALA A 313 6.38 16.45 -5.65
CA ALA A 313 5.04 16.55 -6.22
C ALA A 313 4.65 15.22 -6.87
N PHE A 314 3.45 14.76 -6.57
CA PHE A 314 2.83 13.58 -7.16
C PHE A 314 1.69 14.01 -8.07
N ALA A 315 1.51 13.32 -9.19
CA ALA A 315 0.34 13.43 -10.03
C ALA A 315 0.14 12.16 -10.86
N ILE A 316 -1.03 12.06 -11.49
CA ILE A 316 -1.37 11.02 -12.43
C ILE A 316 -1.56 11.66 -13.81
N GLY A 317 -0.77 11.22 -14.80
CA GLY A 317 -0.94 11.63 -16.19
C GLY A 317 -2.07 10.84 -16.83
N ILE A 318 -3.10 11.54 -17.30
CA ILE A 318 -4.27 10.94 -17.95
C ILE A 318 -4.14 11.08 -19.48
N PRO A 319 -4.16 9.97 -20.24
CA PRO A 319 -3.98 10.00 -21.69
C PRO A 319 -5.21 10.59 -22.41
N GLU A 320 -5.01 11.07 -23.64
CA GLU A 320 -6.09 11.62 -24.48
C GLU A 320 -7.19 10.60 -24.80
N GLU A 321 -6.85 9.32 -24.85
CA GLU A 321 -7.74 8.23 -25.27
C GLU A 321 -8.57 7.64 -24.11
N ASP A 322 -8.29 8.01 -22.86
CA ASP A 322 -9.04 7.52 -21.71
C ASP A 322 -10.25 8.42 -21.42
N GLU A 323 -11.43 7.94 -21.84
CA GLU A 323 -12.73 8.55 -21.53
C GLU A 323 -13.22 8.16 -20.12
N SER A 324 -12.60 7.17 -19.47
CA SER A 324 -13.15 6.56 -18.25
C SER A 324 -12.90 7.37 -16.99
N GLY A 325 -11.87 8.21 -16.93
CA GLY A 325 -11.63 9.26 -15.93
C GLY A 325 -11.57 8.84 -14.45
N ASP A 326 -11.95 7.60 -14.13
CA ASP A 326 -12.28 7.13 -12.78
C ASP A 326 -11.16 6.28 -12.18
N ASN A 327 -10.09 5.99 -12.92
CA ASN A 327 -8.97 5.18 -12.44
C ASN A 327 -7.80 6.04 -11.95
N ASP A 328 -8.01 6.72 -10.82
CA ASP A 328 -7.10 7.71 -10.25
C ASP A 328 -6.12 7.13 -9.21
N GLY A 329 -5.94 5.81 -9.17
CA GLY A 329 -5.00 5.17 -8.25
C GLY A 329 -5.47 5.13 -6.79
N GLU A 330 -6.73 5.44 -6.49
CA GLU A 330 -7.26 5.31 -5.12
C GLU A 330 -7.24 3.86 -4.60
N LEU A 331 -7.34 2.86 -5.48
CA LEU A 331 -7.27 1.47 -5.08
C LEU A 331 -5.82 0.99 -5.00
N GLN A 332 -5.35 0.82 -3.75
CA GLN A 332 -4.02 0.31 -3.44
C GLN A 332 -4.11 -1.02 -2.69
N TYR A 333 -3.31 -2.00 -3.10
CA TYR A 333 -3.14 -3.26 -2.36
C TYR A 333 -1.68 -3.50 -2.00
N ASN A 334 -1.46 -3.97 -0.78
CA ASN A 334 -0.20 -4.60 -0.38
C ASN A 334 -0.42 -6.11 -0.21
N PRO A 335 0.65 -6.93 -0.09
CA PRO A 335 0.51 -8.38 -0.07
C PRO A 335 -0.41 -8.89 1.06
N VAL A 336 -0.33 -8.29 2.25
CA VAL A 336 -1.10 -8.71 3.42
C VAL A 336 -2.57 -8.35 3.26
N THR A 337 -2.91 -7.14 2.82
CA THR A 337 -4.33 -6.76 2.63
C THR A 337 -4.98 -7.51 1.49
N LEU A 338 -4.23 -7.81 0.42
CA LEU A 338 -4.70 -8.63 -0.70
C LEU A 338 -5.07 -10.03 -0.22
N HIS A 339 -4.16 -10.67 0.50
CA HIS A 339 -4.38 -12.02 0.98
C HIS A 339 -5.45 -12.09 2.07
N LEU A 340 -5.54 -11.07 2.93
CA LEU A 340 -6.59 -10.96 3.94
C LEU A 340 -8.00 -10.95 3.31
N ASP A 341 -8.19 -10.21 2.22
CA ASP A 341 -9.46 -10.16 1.50
C ASP A 341 -9.76 -11.48 0.77
N LEU A 342 -8.73 -12.10 0.18
CA LEU A 342 -8.85 -13.44 -0.39
C LEU A 342 -9.30 -14.47 0.66
N CYS A 343 -8.71 -14.44 1.86
CA CYS A 343 -9.15 -15.28 2.98
C CYS A 343 -10.64 -15.08 3.30
N CYS A 344 -11.11 -13.83 3.33
CA CYS A 344 -12.52 -13.54 3.63
C CYS A 344 -13.48 -14.09 2.56
N ILE A 345 -13.08 -14.01 1.29
CA ILE A 345 -13.85 -14.57 0.17
C ILE A 345 -13.89 -16.10 0.29
N LEU A 346 -12.73 -16.74 0.43
CA LEU A 346 -12.62 -18.20 0.46
C LEU A 346 -13.29 -18.81 1.71
N PHE A 347 -13.18 -18.20 2.89
CA PHE A 347 -13.90 -18.64 4.09
C PHE A 347 -15.40 -18.60 3.88
N SER A 348 -15.89 -17.55 3.22
CA SER A 348 -17.32 -17.40 2.93
C SER A 348 -17.82 -18.46 1.94
N ILE A 349 -17.05 -18.75 0.88
CA ILE A 349 -17.39 -19.79 -0.11
C ILE A 349 -17.34 -21.18 0.53
N MET A 350 -16.27 -21.52 1.27
CA MET A 350 -16.11 -22.80 1.96
C MET A 350 -17.32 -23.12 2.85
N GLU A 351 -17.76 -22.18 3.67
CA GLU A 351 -18.80 -22.46 4.66
C GLU A 351 -20.23 -22.44 4.13
N ILE A 352 -20.48 -21.70 3.05
CA ILE A 352 -21.82 -21.50 2.53
C ILE A 352 -22.08 -22.43 1.36
N GLU A 353 -21.11 -22.58 0.47
CA GLU A 353 -21.25 -23.35 -0.77
C GLU A 353 -20.72 -24.77 -0.65
N HIS A 354 -19.69 -24.96 0.18
CA HIS A 354 -19.08 -26.27 0.44
C HIS A 354 -19.31 -26.74 1.87
N SER A 355 -20.49 -26.45 2.42
CA SER A 355 -20.87 -26.83 3.79
C SER A 355 -20.90 -28.35 4.02
N GLU A 356 -21.00 -29.13 2.94
CA GLU A 356 -20.93 -30.59 2.94
C GLU A 356 -19.51 -31.14 3.12
N ARG A 357 -18.47 -30.32 2.87
CA ARG A 357 -17.04 -30.66 3.05
C ARG A 357 -16.47 -30.07 4.34
N ALA A 358 -17.29 -30.00 5.40
CA ALA A 358 -16.97 -29.30 6.65
C ALA A 358 -15.74 -29.88 7.38
N ASP A 359 -15.41 -31.14 7.17
CA ASP A 359 -14.22 -31.82 7.70
C ASP A 359 -12.92 -31.28 7.10
N GLU A 360 -12.95 -30.74 5.88
CA GLU A 360 -11.79 -30.15 5.20
C GLU A 360 -11.58 -28.66 5.56
N HIS A 361 -12.56 -28.01 6.19
CA HIS A 361 -12.52 -26.57 6.46
C HIS A 361 -11.36 -26.18 7.39
N LEU A 362 -11.05 -27.01 8.38
CA LEU A 362 -10.00 -26.72 9.35
C LEU A 362 -8.62 -26.63 8.68
N GLU A 363 -8.30 -27.60 7.84
CA GLU A 363 -7.04 -27.65 7.08
C GLU A 363 -6.95 -26.47 6.11
N ALA A 364 -8.02 -26.23 5.36
CA ALA A 364 -8.11 -25.15 4.38
C ALA A 364 -7.93 -23.75 5.02
N LYS A 365 -8.61 -23.48 6.14
CA LYS A 365 -8.47 -22.23 6.89
C LYS A 365 -7.05 -22.05 7.44
N ARG A 366 -6.48 -23.11 8.02
CA ARG A 366 -5.12 -23.08 8.57
C ARG A 366 -4.10 -22.76 7.49
N PHE A 367 -4.20 -23.39 6.32
CA PHE A 367 -3.34 -23.12 5.18
C PHE A 367 -3.34 -21.64 4.78
N LEU A 368 -4.54 -21.05 4.62
CA LEU A 368 -4.68 -19.63 4.27
C LEU A 368 -4.10 -18.69 5.34
N ILE A 369 -4.37 -18.95 6.62
CA ILE A 369 -3.83 -18.12 7.71
C ILE A 369 -2.29 -18.24 7.80
N CYS A 370 -1.73 -19.42 7.54
CA CYS A 370 -0.27 -19.60 7.49
C CYS A 370 0.40 -18.77 6.39
N ILE A 371 -0.23 -18.65 5.21
CA ILE A 371 0.26 -17.77 4.14
C ILE A 371 0.19 -16.31 4.61
N LEU A 372 -0.93 -15.90 5.22
CA LEU A 372 -1.08 -14.55 5.77
C LEU A 372 0.03 -14.21 6.77
N PHE A 373 0.38 -15.15 7.66
CA PHE A 373 1.48 -14.97 8.62
C PHE A 373 2.85 -14.87 7.95
N THR A 374 3.07 -15.64 6.88
CA THR A 374 4.31 -15.56 6.09
C THR A 374 4.44 -14.18 5.46
N LEU A 375 3.37 -13.67 4.83
CA LEU A 375 3.34 -12.33 4.22
C LEU A 375 3.52 -11.23 5.28
N ALA A 376 2.86 -11.34 6.44
CA ALA A 376 3.00 -10.38 7.53
C ALA A 376 4.42 -10.39 8.13
N ARG A 377 5.10 -11.55 8.15
CA ARG A 377 6.49 -11.67 8.61
C ARG A 377 7.47 -11.00 7.65
N GLU A 378 7.23 -11.12 6.35
CA GLU A 378 8.06 -10.48 5.33
C GLU A 378 7.89 -8.95 5.35
N TYR A 379 6.70 -8.47 5.71
CA TYR A 379 6.36 -7.04 5.72
C TYR A 379 5.72 -6.61 7.04
N PRO A 380 6.44 -6.63 8.19
CA PRO A 380 5.84 -6.24 9.45
C PRO A 380 5.54 -4.74 9.46
N LYS A 381 4.26 -4.37 9.45
CA LYS A 381 3.84 -2.98 9.64
C LYS A 381 2.70 -2.86 10.64
N GLU A 382 2.94 -2.06 11.66
CA GLU A 382 1.92 -1.67 12.64
C GLU A 382 0.79 -0.86 12.00
N THR A 383 1.04 -0.26 10.84
CA THR A 383 0.07 0.55 10.10
C THR A 383 -1.00 -0.25 9.36
N TYR A 384 -0.96 -1.59 9.33
CA TYR A 384 -2.05 -2.37 8.72
C TYR A 384 -3.41 -2.03 9.31
N ALA A 385 -3.45 -1.66 10.60
CA ALA A 385 -4.66 -1.22 11.25
C ALA A 385 -5.26 0.06 10.65
N ARG A 386 -4.45 0.94 10.03
CA ARG A 386 -4.92 2.15 9.35
C ARG A 386 -5.48 1.86 7.96
N LEU A 387 -5.13 0.73 7.35
CA LEU A 387 -5.58 0.32 6.01
C LEU A 387 -6.88 -0.50 6.03
N ILE A 388 -7.21 -1.09 7.17
CA ILE A 388 -8.43 -1.88 7.33
C ILE A 388 -9.54 -0.98 7.87
N SER A 389 -10.68 -0.99 7.17
CA SER A 389 -11.86 -0.20 7.50
C SER A 389 -12.42 -0.49 8.89
N ASP A 390 -13.06 0.52 9.50
CA ASP A 390 -13.59 0.43 10.88
C ASP A 390 -14.65 -0.67 11.07
N ASP A 391 -15.41 -0.97 10.02
CA ASP A 391 -16.41 -2.05 10.02
C ASP A 391 -15.76 -3.45 10.12
N ARG A 392 -14.44 -3.55 9.90
CA ARG A 392 -13.61 -4.76 10.05
C ARG A 392 -12.67 -4.68 11.27
N HIS A 393 -13.07 -3.95 12.33
CA HIS A 393 -12.27 -3.77 13.55
C HIS A 393 -11.72 -5.06 14.17
N GLU A 394 -12.46 -6.16 14.13
CA GLU A 394 -12.06 -7.46 14.70
C GLU A 394 -10.83 -8.04 13.99
N ILE A 395 -10.82 -8.03 12.64
CA ILE A 395 -9.63 -8.44 11.86
C ILE A 395 -8.48 -7.47 12.12
N ARG A 396 -8.77 -6.17 12.16
CA ARG A 396 -7.77 -5.12 12.37
C ARG A 396 -7.02 -5.31 13.69
N GLU A 397 -7.76 -5.52 14.79
CA GLU A 397 -7.17 -5.75 16.10
C GLU A 397 -6.35 -7.04 16.12
N TRP A 398 -6.92 -8.12 15.57
CA TRP A 398 -6.23 -9.39 15.45
C TRP A 398 -4.93 -9.30 14.65
N LEU A 399 -4.94 -8.66 13.48
CA LEU A 399 -3.73 -8.47 12.65
C LEU A 399 -2.69 -7.60 13.36
N GLY A 400 -3.12 -6.59 14.12
CA GLY A 400 -2.23 -5.82 14.99
C GLY A 400 -1.52 -6.69 16.03
N ASN A 401 -2.24 -7.64 16.63
CA ASN A 401 -1.65 -8.61 17.57
C ASN A 401 -0.72 -9.61 16.86
N VAL A 402 -1.06 -10.04 15.64
CA VAL A 402 -0.19 -10.89 14.81
C VAL A 402 1.14 -10.20 14.57
N VAL A 403 1.14 -8.94 14.10
CA VAL A 403 2.39 -8.18 13.84
C VAL A 403 3.26 -8.07 15.09
N LYS A 404 2.65 -7.77 16.25
CA LYS A 404 3.36 -7.70 17.54
C LYS A 404 3.95 -9.05 17.99
N SER A 405 3.34 -10.16 17.56
CA SER A 405 3.68 -11.52 17.97
C SER A 405 4.57 -12.26 16.97
N LEU A 406 5.02 -11.63 15.88
CA LEU A 406 5.77 -12.32 14.79
C LEU A 406 7.05 -13.04 15.25
N GLY A 407 7.61 -12.67 16.41
CA GLY A 407 8.76 -13.32 17.06
C GLY A 407 8.41 -14.38 18.12
N ASN A 408 7.13 -14.61 18.41
CA ASN A 408 6.66 -15.53 19.46
C ASN A 408 5.72 -16.59 18.89
N THR A 409 6.26 -17.78 18.61
CA THR A 409 5.52 -18.89 18.00
C THR A 409 4.29 -19.31 18.80
N LYS A 410 4.35 -19.31 20.14
CA LYS A 410 3.21 -19.73 20.98
C LYS A 410 2.04 -18.75 20.89
N GLU A 411 2.34 -17.45 20.84
CA GLU A 411 1.32 -16.42 20.66
C GLU A 411 0.73 -16.47 19.26
N LEU A 412 1.55 -16.69 18.23
CA LEU A 412 1.07 -16.87 16.85
C LEU A 412 0.16 -18.09 16.71
N ASP A 413 0.49 -19.22 17.35
CA ASP A 413 -0.37 -20.41 17.34
C ASP A 413 -1.73 -20.14 18.00
N ALA A 414 -1.74 -19.37 19.10
CA ALA A 414 -2.98 -18.97 19.76
C ALA A 414 -3.82 -18.03 18.86
N LEU A 415 -3.20 -17.05 18.22
CA LEU A 415 -3.86 -16.13 17.28
C LEU A 415 -4.37 -16.85 16.03
N MET A 416 -3.65 -17.87 15.55
CA MET A 416 -4.10 -18.72 14.46
C MET A 416 -5.36 -19.50 14.84
N GLN A 417 -5.36 -20.11 16.02
CA GLN A 417 -6.52 -20.84 16.51
C GLN A 417 -7.73 -19.93 16.71
N GLU A 418 -7.51 -18.72 17.24
CA GLU A 418 -8.55 -17.68 17.35
C GLU A 418 -9.18 -17.34 16.00
N ALA A 419 -8.35 -17.14 14.97
CA ALA A 419 -8.80 -16.84 13.61
C ALA A 419 -9.60 -17.99 12.98
N ILE A 420 -9.17 -19.24 13.19
CA ILE A 420 -9.85 -20.45 12.70
C ILE A 420 -11.23 -20.63 13.34
N ASP A 421 -11.29 -20.46 14.67
CA ASP A 421 -12.50 -20.70 15.47
C ASP A 421 -13.50 -19.53 15.39
N SER A 422 -13.05 -18.38 14.91
CA SER A 422 -13.89 -17.19 14.80
C SER A 422 -15.03 -17.37 13.79
N GLU A 423 -16.25 -17.08 14.24
CA GLU A 423 -17.45 -17.05 13.38
C GLU A 423 -17.66 -15.69 12.67
N SER A 424 -16.81 -14.70 12.88
CA SER A 424 -17.03 -13.33 12.39
C SER A 424 -15.85 -12.60 11.75
N MET A 425 -14.62 -12.88 12.17
CA MET A 425 -13.41 -12.20 11.72
C MET A 425 -13.28 -12.22 10.19
N PHE A 426 -13.14 -13.37 9.55
CA PHE A 426 -12.92 -13.49 8.10
C PHE A 426 -14.22 -13.57 7.27
N TYR A 427 -15.25 -12.81 7.63
CA TYR A 427 -16.47 -12.72 6.81
C TYR A 427 -16.76 -11.29 6.44
N SER A 428 -17.38 -11.11 5.28
CA SER A 428 -17.89 -9.80 4.88
C SER A 428 -18.81 -9.23 5.97
N PRO A 429 -18.81 -7.91 6.21
CA PRO A 429 -19.65 -7.26 7.22
C PRO A 429 -21.13 -7.67 7.15
N ASP A 430 -21.65 -7.88 5.93
CA ASP A 430 -23.01 -8.34 5.65
C ASP A 430 -23.31 -9.76 6.17
N VAL A 431 -22.32 -10.65 6.12
CA VAL A 431 -22.41 -12.03 6.59
C VAL A 431 -22.12 -12.10 8.09
N GLY A 432 -21.05 -11.44 8.55
CA GLY A 432 -20.64 -11.42 9.95
C GLY A 432 -21.72 -10.86 10.88
N SER A 433 -22.41 -9.78 10.47
CA SER A 433 -23.53 -9.22 11.23
C SER A 433 -24.71 -10.21 11.38
N SER A 434 -24.99 -10.98 10.33
CA SER A 434 -26.05 -12.00 10.34
C SER A 434 -25.70 -13.19 11.26
N LYS A 435 -24.43 -13.63 11.24
CA LYS A 435 -23.93 -14.68 12.15
C LYS A 435 -23.92 -14.23 13.61
N LYS A 436 -23.39 -13.02 13.91
CA LYS A 436 -23.42 -12.43 15.26
C LYS A 436 -24.85 -12.35 15.82
N ARG A 437 -25.84 -11.98 15.00
CA ARG A 437 -27.26 -11.98 15.40
C ARG A 437 -27.78 -13.39 15.70
N ARG A 438 -27.43 -14.40 14.88
CA ARG A 438 -27.80 -15.81 15.12
C ARG A 438 -27.16 -16.37 16.40
N ALA A 439 -25.88 -16.11 16.63
CA ALA A 439 -25.15 -16.52 17.83
C ALA A 439 -25.76 -15.90 19.10
N LYS A 440 -26.05 -14.58 19.10
CA LYS A 440 -26.75 -13.89 20.21
C LYS A 440 -28.13 -14.50 20.47
N LYS A 441 -28.90 -14.83 19.43
CA LYS A 441 -30.21 -15.49 19.57
C LYS A 441 -30.10 -16.90 20.15
N LYS A 442 -29.07 -17.67 19.77
CA LYS A 442 -28.80 -19.02 20.31
C LYS A 442 -28.40 -18.95 21.79
N LYS A 443 -27.54 -18.00 22.18
CA LYS A 443 -27.12 -17.76 23.58
C LYS A 443 -28.29 -17.28 24.45
N GLY A 444 -29.13 -16.37 23.95
CA GLY A 444 -30.34 -15.91 24.63
C GLY A 444 -31.36 -17.03 24.88
N ARG A 445 -31.58 -17.91 23.89
CA ARG A 445 -32.45 -19.10 24.07
C ARG A 445 -31.91 -20.10 25.08
N ARG A 446 -30.58 -20.29 25.15
CA ARG A 446 -29.93 -21.18 26.11
C ARG A 446 -30.00 -20.66 27.54
N ASN A 447 -29.98 -19.35 27.72
CA ASN A 447 -30.12 -18.69 29.03
C ASN A 447 -31.58 -18.55 29.48
N ALA A 448 -32.54 -18.55 28.56
CA ALA A 448 -33.97 -18.56 28.88
C ALA A 448 -34.53 -19.97 29.16
N ALA A 449 -33.76 -21.01 28.84
CA ALA A 449 -34.08 -22.42 29.10
C ALA A 449 -33.33 -22.99 30.33
N LYS A 450 -32.52 -22.16 30.99
CA LYS A 450 -31.99 -22.38 32.34
C LYS A 450 -32.79 -21.48 33.29
#